data_AF-A0A564TRS4-F1
#
_entry.id   AF-A0A564TRS4-F1
#
_cell.length_a   1.000
_cell.length_b   1.000
_cell.length_c   1.000
_cell.angle_alpha   90.00
_cell.angle_beta   90.00
_cell.angle_gamma   90.00
#
_symmetry.space_group_name_H-M   'P 1'
#
loop_
_entity.id
_entity.type
_entity.pdbx_description
1 polymer ?
#
loop_
_entity_poly.entity_id
_entity_poly.type
_entity_poly.pdbx_seq_one_letter_code
_entity_poly.pdbx_strand_id
1 'polypeptide(L)'
;MKKHKDLTIAIILLLISLAINMTTILRVVNRPIEMVLIHKADNAVKLHGKVTGKSKIKNLYTLDCGAYGKFLVSKEQYEQVNVGDDIPSYLKGRGQ
;
A
#
# COMPACT_ATOMS: atom_id res chain seq x y z
N MET A 1 17.16 3.99 -52.25
CA MET A 1 15.74 4.15 -51.86
C MET A 1 15.25 3.16 -50.78
N LYS A 2 15.79 1.93 -50.66
CA LYS A 2 15.34 0.92 -49.67
C LYS A 2 15.68 1.28 -48.21
N LYS A 3 16.92 1.72 -47.94
CA LYS A 3 17.39 2.14 -46.59
C LYS A 3 16.56 3.25 -45.94
N HIS A 4 16.07 4.23 -46.71
CA HIS A 4 15.20 5.28 -46.17
C HIS A 4 13.86 4.73 -45.69
N LYS A 5 13.28 3.77 -46.41
CA LYS A 5 12.02 3.11 -46.01
C LYS A 5 12.21 2.29 -44.74
N ASP A 6 13.31 1.55 -44.63
CA ASP A 6 13.62 0.75 -43.43
C ASP A 6 13.87 1.63 -42.21
N LEU A 7 14.57 2.77 -42.38
CA LEU A 7 14.77 3.77 -41.33
C LEU A 7 13.44 4.40 -40.89
N THR A 8 12.56 4.76 -41.83
CA THR A 8 11.23 5.29 -41.51
C THR A 8 10.40 4.27 -40.73
N ILE A 9 10.43 2.99 -41.12
CA ILE A 9 9.73 1.92 -40.39
C ILE A 9 10.29 1.77 -38.97
N ALA A 10 11.62 1.77 -38.81
CA ALA A 10 12.26 1.68 -37.50
C ALA A 10 11.87 2.84 -36.56
N ILE A 11 11.82 4.07 -37.09
CA ILE A 11 11.40 5.25 -36.33
C ILE A 11 9.93 5.13 -35.90
N ILE A 12 9.05 4.67 -36.79
CA ILE A 12 7.63 4.47 -36.47
C ILE A 12 7.47 3.43 -35.35
N LEU A 13 8.17 2.29 -35.45
CA LEU A 13 8.13 1.25 -34.41
C LEU A 13 8.67 1.75 -33.07
N LEU A 14 9.73 2.55 -33.09
CA LEU A 14 10.29 3.15 -31.88
C LEU A 14 9.29 4.09 -31.19
N LEU A 15 8.62 4.96 -31.96
CA LEU A 15 7.61 5.89 -31.44
C LEU A 15 6.40 5.16 -30.86
N ILE A 16 5.93 4.09 -31.52
CA ILE A 16 4.82 3.25 -31.01
C ILE A 16 5.21 2.59 -29.68
N SER A 17 6.40 1.99 -29.60
CA SER A 17 6.91 1.37 -28.37
C SER A 17 6.99 2.39 -27.22
N LEU A 18 7.50 3.59 -27.50
CA LEU A 18 7.61 4.66 -26.51
C LEU A 18 6.23 5.13 -26.01
N ALA A 19 5.26 5.30 -26.92
CA ALA A 19 3.91 5.72 -26.56
C ALA A 19 3.19 4.69 -25.66
N ILE A 20 3.35 3.39 -25.96
CA ILE A 20 2.78 2.30 -25.16
C ILE A 20 3.39 2.29 -23.75
N ASN A 21 4.72 2.37 -23.66
CA ASN A 21 5.42 2.39 -22.37
C ASN A 21 5.00 3.59 -21.51
N MET A 22 4.93 4.79 -22.11
CA MET A 22 4.53 5.99 -21.38
C MET A 22 3.07 5.94 -20.90
N THR A 23 2.15 5.46 -21.74
CA THR A 23 0.74 5.28 -21.34
C THR A 23 0.60 4.30 -20.17
N THR A 24 1.42 3.25 -20.16
CA THR A 24 1.42 2.26 -19.08
C THR A 24 1.91 2.88 -17.77
N ILE A 25 2.99 3.66 -17.80
CA ILE A 25 3.52 4.34 -16.61
C ILE A 25 2.49 5.30 -16.02
N LEU A 26 1.86 6.15 -16.85
CA LEU A 26 0.81 7.07 -16.38
C LEU A 26 -0.35 6.36 -15.67
N ARG A 27 -0.81 5.23 -16.23
CA ARG A 27 -1.90 4.44 -15.65
C ARG A 27 -1.50 3.75 -14.33
N VAL A 28 -0.23 3.37 -14.19
CA VAL A 28 0.27 2.72 -12.97
C VAL A 28 0.49 3.74 -11.85
N VAL A 29 1.00 4.93 -12.16
CA VAL A 29 1.23 5.99 -11.17
C VAL A 29 -0.09 6.61 -10.68
N ASN A 30 -1.08 6.75 -11.55
CA ASN A 30 -2.40 7.29 -11.19
C ASN A 30 -3.36 6.26 -10.58
N ARG A 31 -2.87 5.11 -10.08
CA ARG A 31 -3.70 4.23 -9.26
C ARG A 31 -3.90 4.91 -7.90
N PRO A 32 -5.11 5.41 -7.57
CA PRO A 32 -5.38 5.81 -6.19
C PRO A 32 -5.17 4.57 -5.34
N ILE A 33 -4.26 4.67 -4.38
CA ILE A 33 -4.18 3.69 -3.30
C ILE A 33 -5.49 3.89 -2.56
N GLU A 34 -6.42 2.94 -2.69
CA GLU A 34 -7.66 2.95 -1.89
C GLU A 34 -7.24 2.93 -0.42
N MET A 35 -7.21 4.12 0.17
CA MET A 35 -7.14 4.29 1.60
C MET A 35 -8.49 3.78 2.09
N VAL A 36 -8.50 2.53 2.54
CA VAL A 36 -9.68 1.92 3.17
C VAL A 36 -10.18 2.90 4.21
N LEU A 37 -11.40 3.42 4.01
CA LEU A 37 -12.04 4.38 4.88
C LEU A 37 -12.18 3.75 6.26
N ILE A 38 -11.27 4.07 7.18
CA ILE A 38 -11.39 3.64 8.58
C ILE A 38 -12.49 4.51 9.18
N HIS A 39 -13.71 3.96 9.21
CA HIS A 39 -14.77 4.50 10.04
C HIS A 39 -14.25 4.53 11.47
N LYS A 40 -14.04 5.75 12.00
CA LYS A 40 -13.72 5.98 13.41
C LYS A 40 -14.95 5.51 14.19
N ALA A 41 -14.97 4.24 14.58
CA ALA A 41 -15.99 3.73 15.47
C ALA A 41 -15.74 4.40 16.83
N ASP A 42 -16.69 5.20 17.28
CA ASP A 42 -16.67 5.91 18.57
C ASP A 42 -16.80 4.98 19.77
N ASN A 43 -16.15 3.82 19.74
CA ASN A 43 -16.12 2.88 20.85
C ASN A 43 -15.02 3.31 21.81
N ALA A 44 -15.43 3.93 22.92
CA ALA A 44 -14.61 4.23 24.08
C ALA A 44 -14.14 2.95 24.82
N VAL A 45 -13.63 1.98 24.08
CA VAL A 45 -13.14 0.70 24.59
C VAL A 45 -11.62 0.75 24.52
N LYS A 46 -10.97 0.74 25.69
CA LYS A 46 -9.55 0.44 25.79
C LYS A 46 -9.32 -0.89 25.06
N LEU A 47 -8.52 -0.89 23.99
CA LEU A 47 -8.26 -2.12 23.24
C LEU A 47 -7.57 -3.14 24.16
N HIS A 48 -8.32 -4.12 24.65
CA HIS A 48 -7.81 -5.23 25.45
C HIS A 48 -7.70 -6.45 24.56
N GLY A 49 -6.49 -7.01 24.43
CA GLY A 49 -6.25 -8.19 23.60
C GLY A 49 -4.79 -8.34 23.20
N LYS A 50 -4.55 -9.34 22.34
CA LYS A 50 -3.27 -9.67 21.74
C LYS A 50 -3.30 -9.41 20.24
N VAL A 51 -2.13 -9.18 19.68
CA VAL A 51 -1.93 -9.10 18.23
C VAL A 51 -2.08 -10.49 17.65
N THR A 52 -3.11 -10.68 16.84
CA THR A 52 -3.47 -11.97 16.23
C THR A 52 -2.73 -12.21 14.92
N GLY A 53 -2.21 -11.16 14.30
CA GLY A 53 -1.57 -11.27 13.00
C GLY A 53 -0.84 -10.00 12.60
N LYS A 54 -0.05 -10.15 11.54
CA LYS A 54 0.72 -9.07 10.93
C LYS A 54 0.66 -9.21 9.43
N SER A 55 0.46 -8.10 8.75
CA SER A 55 0.46 -8.10 7.29
C SER A 55 1.15 -6.87 6.74
N LYS A 56 1.97 -7.09 5.71
CA LYS A 56 2.62 -6.04 4.93
C LYS A 56 2.05 -6.06 3.53
N ILE A 57 1.42 -4.97 3.11
CA ILE A 57 0.90 -4.81 1.76
C ILE A 57 1.64 -3.65 1.11
N LYS A 58 2.49 -3.95 0.14
CA LYS A 58 3.40 -3.01 -0.52
C LYS A 58 4.28 -2.27 0.49
N ASN A 59 3.90 -1.02 0.84
CA ASN A 59 4.63 -0.16 1.78
C ASN A 59 3.83 0.17 3.06
N LEU A 60 2.67 -0.48 3.24
CA LEU A 60 1.81 -0.32 4.40
C LEU A 60 2.03 -1.49 5.35
N TYR A 61 2.21 -1.18 6.63
CA TYR A 61 2.40 -2.15 7.70
C TYR A 61 1.15 -2.20 8.56
N THR A 62 0.57 -3.39 8.73
CA THR A 62 -0.68 -3.55 9.48
C THR A 62 -0.54 -4.59 10.58
N LEU A 63 -1.11 -4.28 11.75
CA LEU A 63 -1.25 -5.19 12.88
C LEU A 63 -2.71 -5.62 12.98
N ASP A 64 -2.94 -6.92 13.00
CA ASP A 64 -4.27 -7.51 13.23
C ASP A 64 -4.47 -7.69 14.74
N CYS A 65 -5.53 -7.10 15.26
CA CYS A 65 -5.88 -7.09 16.69
C CYS A 65 -7.22 -7.78 16.91
N GLY A 66 -7.37 -9.01 16.40
CA GLY A 66 -8.52 -9.88 16.63
C GLY A 66 -9.86 -9.19 16.35
N ALA A 67 -10.71 -9.10 17.37
CA ALA A 67 -12.04 -8.51 17.28
C ALA A 67 -12.06 -7.02 16.91
N TYR A 68 -10.93 -6.32 17.03
CA TYR A 68 -10.81 -4.89 16.70
C TYR A 68 -10.36 -4.64 15.26
N GLY A 69 -9.99 -5.68 14.51
CA GLY A 69 -9.57 -5.57 13.12
C GLY A 69 -8.12 -5.13 12.94
N LYS A 70 -7.83 -4.52 11.78
CA LYS A 70 -6.46 -4.22 11.32
C LYS A 70 -6.12 -2.75 11.51
N PHE A 71 -4.96 -2.49 12.11
CA PHE A 71 -4.44 -1.17 12.39
C PHE A 71 -3.24 -0.87 11.52
N LEU A 72 -3.24 0.30 10.88
CA LEU A 72 -2.07 0.79 10.15
C LEU A 72 -1.04 1.35 11.14
N VAL A 73 0.19 0.91 11.02
CA VAL A 73 1.31 1.32 11.88
C VAL A 73 2.53 1.71 11.05
N SER A 74 3.50 2.38 11.68
CA SER A 74 4.79 2.64 11.04
C SER A 74 5.60 1.33 10.91
N LYS A 75 6.61 1.34 10.03
CA LYS A 75 7.53 0.21 9.87
C LYS A 75 8.20 -0.16 11.21
N GLU A 76 8.64 0.84 11.94
CA GLU A 76 9.32 0.68 13.24
C GLU A 76 8.39 0.00 14.26
N GLN A 77 7.15 0.47 14.35
CA GLN A 77 6.12 -0.11 15.22
C GLN A 77 5.77 -1.55 14.81
N TYR A 78 5.74 -1.84 13.51
CA TYR A 78 5.51 -3.18 12.99
C TYR A 78 6.64 -4.14 13.34
N GLU A 79 7.90 -3.70 13.32
CA GLU A 79 9.05 -4.55 13.67
C GLU A 79 9.18 -4.79 15.18
N GLN A 80 8.71 -3.85 16.02
CA GLN A 80 8.79 -3.94 17.48
C GLN A 80 7.78 -4.88 18.15
N VAL A 81 6.63 -5.10 17.52
CA VAL A 81 5.55 -5.94 18.06
C VAL A 81 5.75 -7.38 17.56
N ASN A 82 5.14 -8.41 18.12
CA ASN A 82 5.04 -9.75 17.52
C ASN A 82 3.61 -10.31 17.61
N VAL A 83 3.32 -11.34 16.82
CA VAL A 83 2.03 -12.04 16.93
C VAL A 83 2.00 -12.77 18.28
N GLY A 84 0.97 -12.53 19.08
CA GLY A 84 0.86 -13.01 20.47
C GLY A 84 1.21 -11.97 21.54
N ASP A 85 1.84 -10.87 21.16
CA ASP A 85 2.12 -9.75 22.07
C ASP A 85 0.84 -9.00 22.41
N ASP A 86 0.82 -8.37 23.57
CA ASP A 86 -0.31 -7.54 23.97
C ASP A 86 -0.41 -6.31 23.06
N ILE A 87 -1.64 -5.84 22.83
CA ILE A 87 -1.88 -4.67 21.98
C ILE A 87 -1.08 -3.47 22.52
N PRO A 88 -0.23 -2.83 21.71
CA PRO A 88 0.61 -1.73 22.17
C PRO A 88 -0.21 -0.51 22.59
N SER A 89 0.29 0.23 23.58
CA SER A 89 -0.41 1.37 24.20
C SER A 89 -0.78 2.49 23.21
N TYR A 90 0.02 2.70 22.17
CA TYR A 90 -0.25 3.68 21.11
C TYR A 90 -1.46 3.32 20.23
N LEU A 91 -1.92 2.06 20.23
CA LEU A 91 -3.19 1.66 19.62
C LEU A 91 -4.35 1.74 20.60
N LYS A 92 -4.08 1.70 21.92
CA LYS A 92 -5.11 1.67 22.98
C LYS A 92 -5.76 3.02 23.27
N GLY A 93 -5.22 4.13 22.75
CA GLY A 93 -5.66 5.49 23.04
C GLY A 93 -6.13 6.26 21.80
N ARG A 94 -7.03 7.22 22.00
CA ARG A 94 -7.32 8.24 20.99
C ARG A 94 -6.03 9.04 20.75
N GLY A 95 -5.66 9.27 19.49
CA GLY A 95 -4.69 10.31 19.18
C GLY A 95 -5.17 11.61 19.81
N GLN A 96 -4.33 12.21 20.66
CA GLN A 96 -4.54 13.58 21.10
C GLN A 96 -4.37 14.52 19.92
#